data_AF-A0A969J875-F1
#
_entry.id   AF-A0A969J875-F1
#
_cell.length_a   1.000
_cell.length_b   1.000
_cell.length_c   1.000
_cell.angle_alpha   90.00
_cell.angle_beta   90.00
_cell.angle_gamma   90.00
#
_symmetry.space_group_name_H-M   'P 1'
#
loop_
_entity.id
_entity.type
_entity.pdbx_description
1 polymer ?
#
loop_
_entity_poly.entity_id
_entity_poly.type
_entity_poly.pdbx_seq_one_letter_code
_entity_poly.pdbx_strand_id
1 'polypeptide(L)'
;MPPIQLTLIPHQTQDGLTYQHLRASITQEDGILEPQDLKGITLPNGIQWTQGIVIEGKGPIWLYGYLVHECHPAAWVGCFDPRLGAIVVATHTRAVKVGQVLPITLPA
;
A
#
# COMPACT_ATOMS: atom_id res chain seq x y z
N MET A 1 -6.47 16.04 13.47
CA MET A 1 -6.01 15.43 12.20
C MET A 1 -6.36 13.95 12.24
N PRO A 2 -6.69 13.30 11.11
CA PRO A 2 -6.90 11.86 11.12
C PRO A 2 -5.62 11.17 11.62
N PRO A 3 -5.71 10.12 12.44
CA PRO A 3 -4.54 9.48 13.08
C PRO A 3 -3.54 8.88 12.08
N ILE A 4 -4.01 8.64 10.85
CA ILE A 4 -3.24 8.15 9.71
C ILE A 4 -3.53 9.06 8.52
N GLN A 5 -2.46 9.48 7.84
CA GLN A 5 -2.53 10.11 6.54
C GLN A 5 -2.11 9.11 5.47
N LEU A 6 -2.93 8.98 4.43
CA LEU A 6 -2.62 8.19 3.24
C LEU A 6 -2.31 9.11 2.07
N THR A 7 -1.20 8.83 1.38
CA THR A 7 -0.78 9.54 0.17
C THR A 7 -0.63 8.57 -0.98
N LEU A 8 -1.27 8.86 -2.11
CA LEU A 8 -1.20 8.05 -3.33
C LEU A 8 -0.25 8.71 -4.33
N ILE A 9 0.73 7.96 -4.83
CA ILE A 9 1.75 8.46 -5.76
C ILE A 9 1.84 7.49 -6.95
N PRO A 10 1.61 7.94 -8.20
CA PRO A 10 1.83 7.10 -9.38
C PRO A 10 3.29 6.66 -9.48
N HIS A 11 3.54 5.38 -9.74
CA HIS A 11 4.89 4.86 -9.88
C HIS A 11 4.97 3.62 -10.81
N GLN A 12 6.16 3.04 -10.93
CA GLN A 12 6.41 1.86 -11.75
C GLN A 12 7.53 1.02 -11.14
N THR A 13 7.46 -0.30 -11.35
CA THR A 13 8.57 -1.19 -10.99
C THR A 13 9.80 -0.91 -11.83
N GLN A 14 10.95 -1.47 -11.45
CA GLN A 14 12.17 -1.36 -12.26
C GLN A 14 11.97 -1.93 -13.69
N ASP A 15 11.11 -2.94 -13.85
CA ASP A 15 10.75 -3.54 -15.13
C ASP A 15 9.61 -2.80 -15.86
N GLY A 16 9.18 -1.63 -15.38
CA GLY A 16 8.17 -0.78 -16.02
C GLY A 16 6.71 -1.18 -15.79
N LEU A 17 6.43 -2.11 -14.87
CA LEU A 17 5.05 -2.43 -14.49
C LEU A 17 4.47 -1.28 -13.69
N THR A 18 3.41 -0.64 -14.20
CA THR A 18 2.77 0.50 -13.52
C THR A 18 2.02 0.07 -12.26
N TYR A 19 2.16 0.89 -11.21
CA TYR A 19 1.46 0.74 -9.95
C TYR A 19 1.27 2.09 -9.27
N GLN A 20 0.53 2.12 -8.16
CA GLN A 20 0.36 3.29 -7.33
C GLN A 20 0.94 3.01 -5.94
N HIS A 21 1.82 3.87 -5.49
CA HIS A 21 2.44 3.79 -4.17
C HIS A 21 1.51 4.44 -3.14
N LEU A 22 0.96 3.64 -2.22
CA LEU A 22 0.13 4.11 -1.12
C LEU A 22 1.01 4.22 0.14
N ARG A 23 1.44 5.45 0.45
CA ARG A 23 2.22 5.75 1.65
C ARG A 23 1.29 6.02 2.83
N ALA A 24 1.49 5.29 3.92
CA ALA A 24 0.78 5.47 5.18
C ALA A 24 1.69 6.11 6.23
N SER A 25 1.28 7.25 6.77
CA SER A 25 2.00 8.00 7.80
C SER A 25 1.13 8.14 9.06
N ILE A 26 1.64 7.69 10.20
CA ILE A 26 1.01 7.95 11.50
C ILE A 26 1.27 9.42 11.85
N THR A 27 0.23 10.17 12.15
CA THR A 27 0.33 11.61 12.44
C THR A 27 0.19 11.94 13.92
N GLN A 28 -0.08 10.95 14.77
CA GLN A 28 -0.14 11.13 16.22
C GLN A 28 1.27 11.42 16.77
N GLU A 29 1.38 12.33 17.72
CA GLU A 29 2.67 12.77 18.28
C GLU A 29 3.42 11.64 19.01
N ASP A 30 2.68 10.72 19.64
CA ASP A 30 3.24 9.55 20.31
C ASP A 30 3.57 8.39 19.34
N GLY A 31 3.16 8.51 18.07
CA GLY A 31 3.33 7.48 17.04
C GLY A 31 2.50 6.22 17.29
N ILE A 32 1.53 6.25 18.20
CA ILE A 32 0.70 5.11 18.56
C ILE A 32 -0.57 5.13 17.71
N LEU A 33 -1.01 3.95 17.30
CA LEU A 33 -2.31 3.74 16.70
C LEU A 33 -3.12 2.78 17.56
N GLU A 34 -4.40 3.09 17.71
CA GLU A 34 -5.36 2.23 18.38
C GLU A 34 -6.26 1.52 17.35
N PRO A 35 -6.77 0.30 17.62
CA PRO A 35 -7.62 -0.41 16.66
C PRO A 35 -8.86 0.36 16.21
N GLN A 36 -9.39 1.25 17.06
CA GLN A 36 -10.54 2.09 16.75
C GLN A 36 -10.26 3.13 15.65
N ASP A 37 -9.00 3.49 15.45
CA ASP A 37 -8.55 4.46 14.44
C ASP A 37 -8.81 3.97 13.01
N LEU A 38 -8.99 2.66 12.80
CA LEU A 38 -9.33 2.09 11.49
C LEU A 38 -10.63 2.65 10.91
N LYS A 39 -11.64 2.92 11.75
CA LYS A 39 -12.99 3.32 11.31
C LYS A 39 -13.02 4.66 10.55
N GLY A 40 -11.98 5.48 10.68
CA GLY A 40 -11.88 6.80 10.04
C GLY A 40 -10.96 6.84 8.82
N ILE A 41 -10.34 5.73 8.45
CA ILE A 41 -9.37 5.71 7.34
C ILE A 41 -10.13 5.71 6.02
N THR A 42 -10.02 6.80 5.28
CA THR A 42 -10.49 6.91 3.90
C THR A 42 -9.33 6.75 2.93
N LEU A 43 -9.49 5.89 1.92
CA LEU A 43 -8.52 5.83 0.83
C LEU A 43 -8.45 7.15 0.04
N PRO A 44 -7.28 7.53 -0.49
CA PRO A 44 -7.16 8.70 -1.34
C PRO A 44 -8.07 8.62 -2.58
N ASN A 45 -8.57 9.77 -3.05
CA ASN A 45 -9.30 9.85 -4.31
C ASN A 45 -8.39 9.55 -5.51
N GLY A 46 -8.99 9.14 -6.63
CA GLY A 46 -8.27 9.00 -7.90
C GLY A 46 -7.53 7.68 -8.10
N ILE A 47 -7.73 6.70 -7.22
CA ILE A 47 -7.15 5.36 -7.37
C ILE A 47 -7.54 4.73 -8.71
N GLN A 48 -6.52 4.35 -9.48
CA GLN A 48 -6.64 3.58 -10.71
C GLN A 48 -6.68 2.08 -10.37
N TRP A 49 -7.87 1.54 -10.14
CA TRP A 49 -8.06 0.13 -9.77
C TRP A 49 -7.57 -0.88 -10.82
N THR A 50 -7.35 -0.44 -12.06
CA THR A 50 -6.75 -1.25 -13.12
C THR A 50 -5.24 -1.46 -12.96
N GLN A 51 -4.59 -0.76 -12.03
CA GLN A 51 -3.17 -0.86 -11.73
C GLN A 51 -2.93 -1.58 -10.40
N GLY A 52 -1.66 -1.92 -10.13
CA GLY A 52 -1.24 -2.40 -8.81
C GLY A 52 -1.27 -1.29 -7.75
N ILE A 53 -1.37 -1.68 -6.48
CA ILE A 53 -1.13 -0.79 -5.34
C ILE A 53 -0.04 -1.40 -4.46
N VAL A 54 0.97 -0.61 -4.09
CA VAL A 54 1.98 -1.01 -3.11
C VAL A 54 1.82 -0.19 -1.86
N ILE A 55 1.58 -0.85 -0.73
CA ILE A 55 1.43 -0.23 0.58
C ILE A 55 2.80 -0.11 1.24
N GLU A 56 3.13 1.08 1.73
CA GLU A 56 4.38 1.38 2.41
C GLU A 56 4.12 2.33 3.58
N GLY A 57 4.88 2.17 4.67
CA GLY A 57 4.79 3.03 5.84
C GLY A 57 5.05 2.27 7.14
N LYS A 58 5.26 2.99 8.24
CA LYS A 58 5.38 2.33 9.55
C LYS A 58 3.99 2.16 10.14
N GLY A 59 3.68 0.96 10.62
CA GLY A 59 2.40 0.69 11.25
C GLY A 59 2.26 -0.74 11.75
N PRO A 60 1.24 -0.99 12.59
CA PRO A 60 0.95 -2.31 13.10
C PRO A 60 0.40 -3.24 12.01
N ILE A 61 0.55 -4.55 12.20
CA ILE A 61 0.14 -5.57 11.21
C ILE A 61 -1.35 -5.46 10.84
N TRP A 62 -2.20 -5.14 11.82
CA TRP A 62 -3.65 -5.01 11.57
C TRP A 62 -3.98 -3.83 10.65
N LEU A 63 -3.16 -2.77 10.61
CA LEU A 63 -3.32 -1.67 9.65
C LEU A 63 -3.03 -2.15 8.23
N TYR A 64 -1.96 -2.94 8.07
CA TYR A 64 -1.66 -3.57 6.79
C TYR A 64 -2.77 -4.51 6.34
N GLY A 65 -3.29 -5.36 7.24
CA GLY A 65 -4.43 -6.23 6.94
C GLY A 65 -5.66 -5.45 6.46
N TYR A 66 -5.97 -4.34 7.13
CA TYR A 66 -7.05 -3.44 6.73
C TYR A 66 -6.79 -2.80 5.35
N LEU A 67 -5.63 -2.18 5.14
CA LEU A 67 -5.32 -1.52 3.87
C LEU A 67 -5.25 -2.51 2.69
N VAL A 68 -4.75 -3.73 2.89
CA VAL A 68 -4.79 -4.78 1.87
C VAL A 68 -6.23 -5.12 1.50
N HIS A 69 -7.14 -5.19 2.48
CA HIS A 69 -8.56 -5.42 2.22
C HIS A 69 -9.19 -4.25 1.47
N GLU A 70 -8.97 -3.01 1.90
CA GLU A 70 -9.53 -1.82 1.23
C GLU A 70 -8.98 -1.67 -0.20
N CYS A 71 -7.73 -2.05 -0.44
CA CYS A 71 -7.11 -2.01 -1.76
C CYS A 71 -7.37 -3.27 -2.62
N HIS A 72 -8.12 -4.27 -2.14
CA HIS A 72 -8.34 -5.53 -2.86
C HIS A 72 -8.95 -5.39 -4.27
N PRO A 73 -9.75 -4.34 -4.60
CA PRO A 73 -10.27 -4.19 -5.97
C PRO A 73 -9.18 -3.85 -7.01
N ALA A 74 -7.97 -3.50 -6.58
CA ALA A 74 -6.86 -3.23 -7.48
C ALA A 74 -6.44 -4.48 -8.27
N ALA A 75 -5.79 -4.30 -9.42
CA ALA A 75 -5.32 -5.42 -10.23
C ALA A 75 -4.41 -6.38 -9.44
N TRP A 76 -3.61 -5.83 -8.53
CA TRP A 76 -2.85 -6.55 -7.51
C TRP A 76 -2.49 -5.63 -6.35
N VAL A 77 -2.22 -6.21 -5.19
CA VAL A 77 -1.78 -5.48 -3.99
C VAL A 77 -0.44 -6.06 -3.52
N GLY A 78 0.50 -5.18 -3.18
CA GLY A 78 1.77 -5.54 -2.58
C GLY A 78 2.05 -4.77 -1.29
N CYS A 79 2.87 -5.37 -0.43
CA CYS A 79 3.43 -4.70 0.75
C CYS A 79 4.92 -4.46 0.51
N PHE A 80 5.38 -3.24 0.76
CA PHE A 80 6.81 -2.93 0.67
C PHE A 80 7.57 -3.47 1.87
N ASP A 81 8.63 -4.23 1.60
CA ASP A 81 9.67 -4.59 2.57
C ASP A 81 10.98 -3.90 2.15
N PRO A 82 11.58 -3.04 3.01
CA PRO A 82 12.82 -2.32 2.68
C PRO A 82 14.00 -3.20 2.29
N ARG A 83 13.97 -4.50 2.64
CA ARG A 83 15.04 -5.46 2.35
C ARG A 83 14.86 -6.14 0.99
N LEU A 84 13.66 -6.13 0.43
CA LEU A 84 13.28 -6.97 -0.72
C LEU A 84 12.64 -6.19 -1.87
N GLY A 85 11.77 -5.23 -1.58
CA GLY A 85 10.91 -4.55 -2.57
C GLY A 85 9.43 -4.75 -2.28
N ALA A 86 8.58 -4.69 -3.31
CA ALA A 86 7.15 -4.91 -3.18
C ALA A 86 6.81 -6.41 -3.25
N ILE A 87 6.34 -6.99 -2.15
CA ILE A 87 5.90 -8.38 -2.07
C ILE A 87 4.41 -8.43 -2.42
N VAL A 88 4.05 -9.12 -3.50
CA VAL A 88 2.65 -9.26 -3.94
C VAL A 88 1.89 -10.16 -2.96
N VAL A 89 0.81 -9.66 -2.37
CA VAL A 89 -0.02 -10.35 -1.37
C VAL A 89 -1.41 -10.73 -1.90
N ALA A 90 -1.90 -10.05 -2.94
CA ALA A 90 -3.15 -10.36 -3.63
C ALA A 90 -3.04 -10.00 -5.12
N THR A 91 -3.74 -10.74 -5.99
CA THR A 91 -3.77 -10.45 -7.43
C THR A 91 -5.05 -10.94 -8.09
N HIS A 92 -5.60 -10.13 -8.99
CA HIS A 92 -6.69 -10.48 -9.92
C HIS A 92 -6.20 -10.55 -11.38
N THR A 93 -4.88 -10.46 -11.59
CA THR A 93 -4.24 -10.47 -12.91
C THR A 93 -3.24 -11.61 -13.04
N ARG A 94 -2.92 -11.98 -14.28
CA ARG A 94 -1.85 -12.94 -14.62
C ARG A 94 -0.47 -12.29 -14.71
N ALA A 95 -0.41 -10.95 -14.67
CA ALA A 95 0.85 -10.21 -14.81
C ALA A 95 1.81 -10.43 -13.62
N VAL A 96 1.28 -10.74 -12.44
CA VAL A 96 2.05 -11.00 -11.22
C VAL A 96 1.46 -12.17 -10.43
N LYS A 97 2.23 -12.73 -9.51
CA LYS A 97 1.81 -13.85 -8.65
C LYS A 97 1.96 -13.50 -7.17
N VAL A 98 1.07 -14.03 -6.32
CA VAL A 98 1.24 -13.94 -4.86
C VAL A 98 2.59 -14.52 -4.45
N GLY A 99 3.31 -13.81 -3.58
CA GLY A 99 4.67 -14.13 -3.15
C GLY A 99 5.77 -13.65 -4.09
N GLN A 100 5.44 -13.12 -5.27
CA GLN A 100 6.42 -12.49 -6.15
C GLN A 100 6.95 -11.21 -5.50
N VAL A 101 8.27 -11.04 -5.55
CA VAL A 101 8.96 -9.81 -5.14
C VAL A 101 9.23 -8.98 -6.38
N LEU A 102 8.70 -7.76 -6.41
CA LEU A 102 8.91 -6.79 -7.47
C LEU A 102 9.98 -5.77 -7.03
N PRO A 103 11.11 -5.68 -7.73
CA PRO A 103 12.11 -4.65 -7.46
C PRO A 103 11.51 -3.27 -7.72
N ILE A 104 11.49 -2.43 -6.69
CA ILE A 104 11.00 -1.04 -6.77
C ILE A 104 11.98 -0.10 -6.08
N THR A 105 12.01 1.14 -6.53
CA THR A 105 12.53 2.27 -5.74
C THR A 105 11.36 2.96 -5.07
N LEU A 106 11.56 3.56 -3.91
CA LEU A 106 10.50 4.40 -3.32
C LEU A 106 10.35 5.69 -4.14
N PRO A 107 9.11 6.19 -4.29
CA PRO A 107 8.90 7.51 -4.86
C PRO A 107 9.47 8.57 -3.91
N ALA A 108 9.98 9.66 -4.50
CA ALA A 108 10.49 10.84 -3.79
C ALA A 108 9.44 11.43 -2.82
#